data_AF-A0A5C7AEA3-F1
#
_entry.id   AF-A0A5C7AEA3-F1
#
_cell.length_a   1.000
_cell.length_b   1.000
_cell.length_c   1.000
_cell.angle_alpha   90.00
_cell.angle_beta   90.00
_cell.angle_gamma   90.00
#
_symmetry.space_group_name_H-M   'P 1'
#
loop_
_entity.id
_entity.type
_entity.pdbx_description
1 polymer ?
#
loop_
_entity_poly.entity_id
_entity_poly.type
_entity_poly.pdbx_seq_one_letter_code
_entity_poly.pdbx_strand_id
1 'polypeptide(L)' 'EIRGKGDPIQLDYRVEKTDGGWKIYDVNVLGIWLADQYRNSFAQEINAKGIDGLIKSLAERNARPAPAASAAKKG' A
#
# COMPACT_ATOMS: atom_id res chain seq x y z
N GLU A 1 -9.78 -5.49 14.62
CA GLU A 1 -11.07 -5.47 13.92
C GLU A 1 -11.45 -4.02 13.62
N ILE A 2 -11.46 -3.62 12.35
CA ILE A 2 -11.97 -2.30 11.97
C ILE A 2 -13.49 -2.44 11.89
N ARG A 3 -14.21 -1.95 12.91
CA ARG A 3 -15.69 -1.94 12.92
C ARG A 3 -16.22 -0.69 12.23
N GLY A 4 -16.44 -0.78 10.93
CA GLY A 4 -17.31 0.13 10.16
C GLY A 4 -18.68 -0.51 9.91
N LYS A 5 -19.71 0.26 9.52
CA LYS A 5 -21.06 -0.22 9.18
C LYS A 5 -21.12 -1.00 7.84
N GLY A 6 -20.18 -1.91 7.60
CA GLY A 6 -20.09 -2.73 6.39
C GLY A 6 -19.41 -4.06 6.67
N ASP A 7 -19.43 -4.97 5.69
CA ASP A 7 -18.82 -6.30 5.84
C ASP A 7 -17.35 -6.19 6.24
N PRO A 8 -16.87 -7.03 7.19
CA PRO A 8 -15.49 -6.99 7.63
C PRO A 8 -14.53 -7.23 6.46
N ILE A 9 -13.57 -6.32 6.27
CA ILE A 9 -12.46 -6.53 5.34
C ILE A 9 -11.40 -7.36 6.05
N GLN A 10 -11.11 -8.55 5.53
CA GLN A 10 -9.99 -9.37 6.01
C GLN A 10 -8.65 -8.73 5.62
N LEU A 11 -7.75 -8.64 6.61
CA LEU A 11 -6.39 -8.13 6.46
C LEU A 11 -5.42 -9.16 7.04
N ASP A 12 -4.46 -9.60 6.23
CA ASP A 12 -3.33 -10.41 6.70
C ASP A 12 -2.03 -9.59 6.61
N TYR A 13 -1.07 -9.92 7.45
CA TYR A 13 0.20 -9.18 7.55
C TYR A 13 1.38 -10.13 7.39
N ARG A 14 2.37 -9.74 6.59
CA ARG A 14 3.71 -10.32 6.68
C ARG A 14 4.56 -9.45 7.59
N VAL A 15 5.17 -10.09 8.58
CA VAL A 15 5.94 -9.44 9.63
C VAL A 15 7.35 -10.01 9.71
N GLU A 16 8.31 -9.12 9.95
CA GLU A 16 9.71 -9.43 10.17
C GLU A 16 10.10 -9.02 11.60
N LYS A 17 10.87 -9.87 12.28
CA LYS A 17 11.43 -9.55 13.59
C LYS A 17 12.75 -8.81 13.39
N THR A 18 12.83 -7.61 13.95
CA THR A 18 14.06 -6.81 14.01
C THR A 18 14.54 -6.67 15.45
N ASP A 19 15.74 -6.12 15.67
CA ASP A 19 16.24 -5.79 17.02
C ASP A 19 15.32 -4.80 17.76
N GLY A 20 14.61 -3.96 17.00
CA GLY A 20 13.59 -3.03 17.51
C GLY A 20 12.18 -3.62 17.60
N GLY A 21 12.04 -4.94 17.49
CA GLY A 21 10.77 -5.66 17.55
C GLY A 21 10.17 -6.00 16.18
N TRP A 22 8.93 -6.47 16.18
CA TRP A 22 8.21 -6.88 14.97
C TRP A 22 7.80 -5.68 14.11
N LYS A 23 8.03 -5.78 12.81
CA LYS A 23 7.65 -4.78 11.80
C LYS A 23 6.83 -5.45 10.71
N ILE A 24 5.74 -4.80 10.30
CA ILE A 24 4.95 -5.21 9.13
C ILE A 24 5.69 -4.71 7.90
N TYR A 25 5.95 -5.60 6.95
CA TYR A 25 6.56 -5.21 5.67
C TYR A 25 5.63 -5.39 4.47
N ASP A 26 4.52 -6.11 4.64
CA ASP A 26 3.52 -6.29 3.58
C ASP A 26 2.13 -6.55 4.17
N VAL A 27 1.09 -6.18 3.42
CA VAL A 27 -0.32 -6.31 3.82
C VAL A 27 -1.07 -7.02 2.72
N ASN A 28 -1.92 -7.97 3.10
CA ASN A 28 -2.88 -8.61 2.23
C ASN A 28 -4.23 -7.90 2.36
N VAL A 29 -4.81 -7.52 1.23
CA VAL A 29 -6.19 -7.02 1.16
C VAL A 29 -6.94 -7.92 0.19
N LEU A 30 -7.98 -8.61 0.67
CA LEU A 30 -8.85 -9.46 -0.15
C LEU A 30 -8.08 -10.51 -1.00
N GLY A 31 -7.04 -11.12 -0.42
CA GLY A 31 -6.22 -12.14 -1.08
C GLY A 31 -5.00 -11.59 -1.83
N ILE A 32 -4.84 -10.27 -1.95
CA ILE A 32 -3.75 -9.64 -2.70
C ILE A 32 -2.71 -9.04 -1.76
N TRP A 33 -1.47 -9.51 -1.86
CA TRP A 33 -0.31 -8.90 -1.21
C TRP A 33 0.11 -7.63 -1.95
N LEU A 34 0.12 -6.49 -1.26
CA LEU A 34 0.34 -5.19 -1.89
C LEU A 34 1.76 -5.04 -2.45
N ALA A 35 2.78 -5.53 -1.75
CA ALA A 35 4.15 -5.48 -2.26
C ALA A 35 4.29 -6.24 -3.59
N ASP A 36 3.71 -7.44 -3.66
CA ASP A 36 3.70 -8.26 -4.87
C ASP A 36 2.95 -7.58 -6.02
N GLN A 37 1.79 -6.97 -5.73
CA GLN A 37 0.99 -6.24 -6.70
C GLN A 37 1.73 -5.05 -7.33
N TYR A 38 2.51 -4.30 -6.55
CA TYR A 38 3.23 -3.12 -7.05
C TYR A 38 4.63 -3.44 -7.60
N ARG A 39 5.21 -4.59 -7.25
CA ARG A 39 6.58 -4.97 -7.64
C ARG A 39 6.82 -4.88 -9.14
N ASN A 40 5.88 -5.40 -9.94
CA ASN A 40 6.03 -5.41 -11.40
C ASN A 40 6.02 -3.98 -11.98
N SER A 41 5.13 -3.11 -11.49
CA SER A 41 5.08 -1.71 -11.94
C SER A 41 6.32 -0.92 -11.53
N PHE A 42 6.85 -1.16 -10.33
CA PHE A 42 8.10 -0.55 -9.89
C PHE A 42 9.28 -1.03 -10.72
N ALA A 43 9.37 -2.32 -11.04
CA ALA A 43 10.40 -2.85 -11.91
C ALA A 43 10.35 -2.23 -13.32
N GLN A 44 9.15 -2.04 -13.89
CA GLN A 44 8.98 -1.35 -15.17
C GLN A 44 9.47 0.09 -15.12
N GLU A 45 9.10 0.85 -14.08
CA GLU A 45 9.52 2.24 -13.91
C GLU A 45 11.04 2.34 -13.71
N ILE A 46 11.63 1.45 -12.89
CA ILE A 46 13.08 1.40 -12.66
C ILE A 46 13.81 1.09 -13.96
N ASN A 47 13.35 0.11 -14.74
CA ASN A 47 13.97 -0.23 -16.02
C ASN A 47 13.90 0.93 -17.03
N ALA A 48 12.84 1.75 -16.98
CA ALA A 48 12.65 2.88 -17.88
C ALA A 48 13.37 4.16 -17.43
N LYS A 49 13.44 4.43 -16.13
CA LYS A 49 13.83 5.76 -15.59
C LYS A 49 14.84 5.70 -14.43
N GLY A 50 15.32 4.51 -14.08
CA GLY A 50 16.19 4.29 -12.94
C GLY A 50 15.48 4.45 -11.58
N ILE A 51 16.24 4.28 -10.51
CA ILE A 51 15.73 4.36 -9.14
C ILE A 51 15.23 5.78 -8.79
N ASP A 52 15.92 6.81 -9.28
CA ASP A 52 15.53 8.21 -9.07
C ASP A 52 14.20 8.54 -9.75
N GLY A 53 13.96 7.94 -10.93
CA GLY A 53 12.68 8.03 -11.63
C GLY A 53 11.53 7.46 -10.80
N LEU A 54 11.73 6.28 -10.20
CA LEU A 54 10.74 5.70 -9.29
C LEU A 54 10.49 6.59 -8.07
N ILE A 55 11.54 7.10 -7.42
CA ILE A 55 11.42 8.00 -6.25
C ILE A 55 10.60 9.24 -6.62
N LYS A 56 10.87 9.87 -7.76
CA LYS A 56 10.13 11.03 -8.25
C LYS A 56 8.65 10.69 -8.48
N SER A 57 8.36 9.59 -9.17
CA SER A 57 6.99 9.15 -9.44
C SER A 57 6.20 8.86 -8.16
N LEU A 58 6.86 8.29 -7.14
CA LEU A 58 6.25 8.09 -5.81
C LEU A 58 5.99 9.42 -5.09
N ALA A 59 6.94 10.36 -5.12
CA ALA A 59 6.76 11.69 -4.54
C ALA A 59 5.58 12.44 -5.18
N GLU A 60 5.47 12.42 -6.52
CA GLU A 60 4.35 13.03 -7.25
C GLU A 60 3.00 12.35 -6.95
N ARG A 61 2.99 11.03 -6.74
CA ARG A 61 1.79 10.30 -6.31
C ARG A 61 1.37 10.65 -4.89
N ASN A 62 2.33 10.84 -3.99
CA ASN A 62 2.07 11.21 -2.59
C ASN A 62 1.68 12.69 -2.43
N ALA A 63 2.14 13.57 -3.33
CA ALA A 63 1.78 14.99 -3.33
C ALA A 63 0.35 15.25 -3.83
N ARG A 64 -0.25 14.30 -4.56
CA ARG A 64 -1.66 14.39 -4.94
C ARG A 64 -2.50 14.26 -3.67
N PRO A 65 -3.49 15.14 -3.45
CA PRO A 65 -4.43 14.93 -2.36
C PRO A 65 -5.02 13.54 -2.52
N ALA A 66 -4.97 12.74 -1.45
CA ALA A 66 -5.60 11.44 -1.45
C ALA A 66 -7.02 11.66 -1.99
N PRO A 67 -7.48 10.87 -3.00
CA PRO A 67 -8.88 10.96 -3.40
C PRO A 67 -9.67 10.86 -2.11
N ALA A 68 -10.43 11.93 -1.80
CA ALA A 68 -11.12 12.04 -0.52
C ALA A 68 -11.73 10.68 -0.28
N ALA A 69 -11.26 9.96 0.75
CA ALA A 69 -11.70 8.61 1.04
C ALA A 69 -13.20 8.73 1.13
N SER A 70 -13.90 8.34 0.05
CA SER A 70 -15.22 8.89 -0.25
C SER A 70 -16.06 8.54 0.95
N ALA A 71 -16.40 9.57 1.69
CA ALA A 71 -16.71 9.43 3.09
C ALA A 71 -17.84 8.42 3.18
N ALA A 72 -17.58 7.35 3.93
CA ALA A 72 -18.63 6.60 4.60
C ALA A 72 -19.40 7.58 5.50
N LYS A 73 -20.28 8.39 4.88
CA LYS A 73 -21.26 9.29 5.48
C LYS A 73 -22.00 10.07 4.37
N LYS A 74 -23.16 9.54 3.98
CA LYS A 74 -24.48 10.19 4.16
C LYS A 74 -25.54 9.36 3.44
N GLY A 75 -26.59 8.99 4.19
CA GLY A 75 -27.71 8.15 3.76
C GLY A 75 -27.96 7.08 4.79
#